data_AF-M4QIP0-F1
#
_entry.id   AF-M4QIP0-F1
#
_cell.length_a   1.000
_cell.length_b   1.000
_cell.length_c   1.000
_cell.angle_alpha   90.00
_cell.angle_beta   90.00
_cell.angle_gamma   90.00
#
_symmetry.space_group_name_H-M   'P 1'
#
loop_
_entity.id
_entity.type
_entity.pdbx_description
1 polymer ?
#
loop_
_entity_poly.entity_id
_entity_poly.type
_entity_poly.pdbx_seq_one_letter_code
_entity_poly.pdbx_strand_id
1 'polypeptide(L)'
;IVGLGAASTANAQQQPQTETFFPNIFFNENHDALDDVYHNMILGDTAITQDNQYKFYADAISEVPDSLLFNKILHDQQLNGFKEGDTIIPLDENGKPVYKLDEKVENGVKKSVYSVTTKTATRADVEQSAYSRGIQGDIDDLYEANKENVNRLIEHGDKIFANEESVQYLNKEVQNNIENIHELAQQQDQHSSDIKTLKKNVEEGLLELSGHLIDQKADLTKDIKTLESNVEEGLLDLSGRLLDQKADIAQNQANIQDLAAYNELQDAYAK
;
A
#
# COMPACT_ATOMS: atom_id res chain seq x y z
N ILE A 1 13.82 76.23 -59.29
CA ILE A 1 14.82 76.80 -58.35
C ILE A 1 14.26 76.59 -56.95
N VAL A 2 14.28 75.36 -56.44
CA VAL A 2 15.24 74.80 -55.46
C VAL A 2 15.46 75.74 -54.27
N GLY A 3 14.70 75.51 -53.20
CA GLY A 3 14.98 76.02 -51.87
C GLY A 3 15.84 75.00 -51.10
N LEU A 4 17.06 75.39 -50.79
CA LEU A 4 18.06 74.63 -50.06
C LEU A 4 17.90 74.83 -48.54
N GLY A 5 18.15 73.76 -47.79
CA GLY A 5 18.94 73.81 -46.56
C GLY A 5 18.21 73.99 -45.23
N ALA A 6 18.15 72.92 -44.44
CA ALA A 6 19.07 72.72 -43.31
C ALA A 6 18.70 71.41 -42.57
N ALA A 7 19.46 70.35 -42.82
CA ALA A 7 19.50 69.19 -41.94
C ALA A 7 20.46 69.51 -40.79
N SER A 8 19.94 69.56 -39.56
CA SER A 8 20.75 69.75 -38.36
C SER A 8 21.30 68.39 -37.92
N THR A 9 22.57 68.13 -38.21
CA THR A 9 23.31 66.99 -37.67
C THR A 9 23.65 67.27 -36.21
N ALA A 10 22.94 66.64 -35.28
CA ALA A 10 23.35 66.58 -33.88
C ALA A 10 24.56 65.63 -33.77
N ASN A 11 25.75 66.22 -33.72
CA ASN A 11 26.97 65.55 -33.31
C ASN A 11 26.81 65.17 -31.83
N ALA A 12 26.51 63.90 -31.54
CA ALA A 12 26.72 63.33 -30.22
C ALA A 12 28.24 63.13 -30.06
N GLN A 13 28.95 64.20 -29.73
CA GLN A 13 30.29 64.10 -29.16
C GLN A 13 30.17 63.31 -27.84
N GLN A 14 30.53 62.03 -27.89
CA GLN A 14 30.83 61.24 -26.71
C GLN A 14 31.91 62.01 -25.94
N GLN A 15 31.54 62.60 -24.80
CA GLN A 15 32.54 63.10 -23.87
C GLN A 15 33.44 61.93 -23.47
N PRO A 16 34.78 62.08 -23.47
CA PRO A 16 35.68 61.02 -23.07
C PRO A 16 35.41 60.69 -21.59
N GLN A 17 34.89 59.49 -21.35
CA GLN A 17 34.83 58.88 -20.02
C GLN A 17 36.25 58.96 -19.44
N THR A 18 36.44 59.79 -18.42
CA THR A 18 37.78 60.01 -17.85
C THR A 18 38.06 58.87 -16.89
N GLU A 19 38.77 57.87 -17.39
CA GLU A 19 39.21 56.72 -16.60
C GLU A 19 40.51 57.05 -15.88
N THR A 20 40.59 56.70 -14.59
CA THR A 20 41.81 56.86 -13.80
C THR A 20 42.36 55.49 -13.45
N PHE A 21 43.52 55.14 -14.01
CA PHE A 21 44.21 53.89 -13.68
C PHE A 21 44.75 53.94 -12.25
N PHE A 22 44.71 52.79 -11.58
CA PHE A 22 45.30 52.69 -10.25
C PHE A 22 46.80 52.98 -10.32
N PRO A 23 47.33 53.85 -9.45
CA PRO A 23 48.76 54.04 -9.38
C PRO A 23 49.45 52.75 -8.91
N ASN A 24 50.72 52.58 -9.28
CA ASN A 24 51.50 51.46 -8.78
C ASN A 24 51.55 51.51 -7.24
N ILE A 25 50.94 50.53 -6.57
CA ILE A 25 50.84 50.49 -5.10
C ILE A 25 52.16 50.12 -4.40
N PHE A 26 53.19 49.73 -5.17
CA PHE A 26 54.53 49.39 -4.70
C PHE A 26 55.51 50.57 -4.88
N PHE A 27 55.12 51.78 -4.49
CA PHE A 27 56.03 52.93 -4.50
C PHE A 27 57.16 52.74 -3.48
N ASN A 28 58.31 52.26 -3.95
CA ASN A 28 59.56 52.19 -3.22
C ASN A 28 60.59 53.15 -3.85
N GLU A 29 61.48 53.74 -3.03
CA GLU A 29 62.61 54.55 -3.51
C GLU A 29 63.57 53.74 -4.42
N ASN A 30 63.52 52.42 -4.31
CA ASN A 30 64.18 51.46 -5.21
C ASN A 30 63.15 50.71 -6.06
N HIS A 31 62.29 51.43 -6.79
CA HIS A 31 61.38 50.82 -7.77
C HIS A 31 62.18 49.94 -8.73
N ASP A 32 61.87 48.64 -8.72
CA ASP A 32 62.50 47.66 -9.59
C ASP A 32 61.47 46.97 -10.50
N ALA A 33 61.95 46.15 -11.42
CA ALA A 33 61.08 45.46 -12.37
C ALA A 33 60.11 44.47 -11.69
N LEU A 34 60.34 44.06 -10.44
CA LEU A 34 59.44 43.16 -9.72
C LEU A 34 58.22 43.92 -9.19
N ASP A 35 58.37 45.19 -8.80
CA ASP A 35 57.26 46.03 -8.35
C ASP A 35 56.16 46.18 -9.42
N ASP A 36 56.55 46.33 -10.69
CA ASP A 36 55.61 46.38 -11.82
C ASP A 36 54.94 45.01 -12.07
N VAL A 37 55.68 43.92 -11.92
CA VAL A 37 55.12 42.55 -12.03
C VAL A 37 54.08 42.31 -10.94
N TYR A 38 54.36 42.67 -9.68
CA TYR A 38 53.40 42.51 -8.59
C TYR A 38 52.18 43.43 -8.75
N HIS A 39 52.37 44.66 -9.23
CA HIS A 39 51.25 45.55 -9.53
C HIS A 39 50.31 44.94 -10.58
N ASN A 40 50.89 44.46 -11.69
CA ASN A 40 50.13 43.83 -12.77
C ASN A 40 49.45 42.53 -12.31
N MET A 41 50.07 41.75 -11.44
CA MET A 41 49.41 40.57 -10.86
C MET A 41 48.22 40.94 -9.97
N ILE A 42 48.36 41.95 -9.10
CA ILE A 42 47.34 42.28 -8.10
C ILE A 42 46.18 43.05 -8.72
N LEU A 43 46.50 44.14 -9.41
CA LEU A 43 45.52 45.05 -9.98
C LEU A 43 45.37 44.80 -11.47
N GLY A 44 46.43 44.38 -12.16
CA GLY A 44 46.44 44.36 -13.62
C GLY A 44 46.19 45.75 -14.18
N ASP A 45 45.80 45.80 -15.44
CA ASP A 45 45.30 47.03 -16.05
C ASP A 45 43.89 47.34 -15.55
N THR A 46 43.79 47.89 -14.34
CA THR A 46 42.51 48.30 -13.76
C THR A 46 42.38 49.82 -13.69
N ALA A 47 41.24 50.31 -14.17
CA ALA A 47 40.84 51.69 -14.04
C ALA A 47 39.62 51.85 -13.12
N ILE A 48 39.51 53.03 -12.51
CA ILE A 48 38.31 53.48 -11.83
C ILE A 48 37.56 54.40 -12.78
N THR A 49 36.28 54.11 -13.01
CA THR A 49 35.39 54.97 -13.80
C THR A 49 34.86 56.14 -12.97
N GLN A 50 34.22 57.12 -13.62
CA GLN A 50 33.61 58.27 -12.93
C GLN A 50 32.52 57.86 -11.92
N ASP A 51 31.90 56.69 -12.12
CA ASP A 51 30.86 56.11 -11.26
C ASP A 51 31.43 55.23 -10.14
N ASN A 52 32.73 55.35 -9.86
CA ASN A 52 33.46 54.60 -8.85
C ASN A 52 33.35 53.07 -9.05
N GLN A 53 33.26 52.63 -10.31
CA GLN A 53 33.28 51.23 -10.71
C GLN A 53 34.69 50.83 -11.16
N TYR A 54 35.03 49.58 -10.96
CA TYR A 54 36.29 49.02 -11.45
C TYR A 54 36.11 48.53 -12.88
N LYS A 55 37.03 48.93 -13.74
CA LYS A 55 37.12 48.46 -15.12
C LYS A 55 38.43 47.70 -15.28
N PHE A 56 38.31 46.40 -15.48
CA PHE A 56 39.42 45.47 -15.65
C PHE A 56 39.65 45.24 -17.14
N TYR A 57 40.89 45.40 -17.58
CA TYR A 57 41.32 45.13 -18.96
C TYR A 57 42.13 43.84 -19.03
N ALA A 58 42.04 43.13 -20.15
CA ALA A 58 42.92 42.03 -20.49
C ALA A 58 44.26 42.53 -21.05
N ASP A 59 45.32 41.75 -20.86
CA ASP A 59 46.66 42.07 -21.37
C ASP A 59 46.72 41.98 -22.92
N ALA A 60 45.90 41.09 -23.51
CA ALA A 60 45.81 40.89 -24.95
C ALA A 60 44.37 40.63 -25.45
N ILE A 61 44.14 40.83 -26.76
CA ILE A 61 42.83 40.61 -27.40
C ILE A 61 42.35 39.15 -27.35
N SER A 62 43.27 38.20 -27.19
CA SER A 62 42.97 36.78 -27.08
C SER A 62 42.68 36.33 -25.64
N GLU A 63 42.76 37.24 -24.68
CA GLU A 63 42.72 36.95 -23.25
C GLU A 63 41.56 37.70 -22.59
N VAL A 64 41.29 37.34 -21.34
CA VAL A 64 40.29 38.00 -20.49
C VAL A 64 40.98 38.57 -19.26
N PRO A 65 40.42 39.59 -18.59
CA PRO A 65 40.97 40.07 -17.33
C PRO A 65 41.15 38.95 -16.31
N ASP A 66 42.32 38.90 -15.67
CA ASP A 66 42.71 37.81 -14.76
C ASP A 66 43.50 38.29 -13.53
N SER A 67 43.43 39.58 -13.20
CA SER A 67 44.10 40.13 -12.02
C SER A 67 43.55 39.51 -10.71
N LEU A 68 44.36 39.50 -9.66
CA LEU A 68 43.94 38.97 -8.35
C LEU A 68 42.71 39.70 -7.80
N LEU A 69 42.62 41.01 -8.00
CA LEU A 69 41.45 41.80 -7.59
C LEU A 69 40.19 41.37 -8.35
N PHE A 70 40.28 41.21 -9.68
CA PHE A 70 39.16 40.74 -10.50
C PHE A 70 38.67 39.36 -10.04
N ASN A 71 39.60 38.41 -9.95
CA ASN A 71 39.30 37.04 -9.54
C ASN A 71 38.74 36.96 -8.12
N LYS A 72 39.23 37.79 -7.20
CA LYS A 72 38.70 37.86 -5.84
C LYS A 72 37.23 38.30 -5.85
N ILE A 73 36.91 39.39 -6.54
CA ILE A 73 35.52 39.89 -6.61
C ILE A 73 34.61 38.84 -7.24
N LEU A 74 35.06 38.21 -8.33
CA LEU A 74 34.29 37.20 -9.05
C LEU A 74 33.99 35.98 -8.17
N HIS A 75 35.02 35.43 -7.53
CA HIS A 75 34.87 34.25 -6.70
C HIS A 75 34.08 34.54 -5.41
N ASP A 76 34.28 35.70 -4.77
CA ASP A 76 33.50 36.09 -3.60
C ASP A 76 32.01 36.22 -3.94
N GLN A 77 31.69 36.80 -5.10
CA GLN A 77 30.32 36.90 -5.62
C GLN A 77 29.73 35.52 -5.95
N GLN A 78 30.47 34.64 -6.60
CA GLN A 78 29.97 33.31 -6.95
C GLN A 78 29.82 32.40 -5.72
N LEU A 79 30.71 32.53 -4.74
CA LEU A 79 30.68 31.73 -3.51
C LEU A 79 29.59 32.19 -2.55
N ASN A 80 29.57 33.49 -2.23
CA ASN A 80 28.72 34.05 -1.18
C ASN A 80 27.47 34.75 -1.70
N GLY A 81 27.36 34.94 -3.02
CA GLY A 81 26.31 35.74 -3.61
C GLY A 81 26.54 37.23 -3.44
N PHE A 82 25.48 38.02 -3.64
CA PHE A 82 25.49 39.47 -3.53
C PHE A 82 24.10 40.00 -3.22
N LYS A 83 24.02 41.19 -2.61
CA LYS A 83 22.77 41.91 -2.36
C LYS A 83 22.75 43.24 -3.12
N GLU A 84 21.58 43.88 -3.12
CA GLU A 84 21.43 45.22 -3.70
C GLU A 84 22.42 46.20 -3.08
N GLY A 85 23.11 46.97 -3.92
CA GLY A 85 24.16 47.90 -3.51
C GLY A 85 25.59 47.34 -3.54
N ASP A 86 25.78 46.03 -3.64
CA ASP A 86 27.13 45.44 -3.73
C ASP A 86 27.78 45.71 -5.10
N THR A 87 29.11 45.88 -5.13
CA THR A 87 29.86 45.92 -6.38
C THR A 87 30.00 44.51 -6.93
N ILE A 88 29.46 44.28 -8.13
CA ILE A 88 29.44 42.97 -8.78
C ILE A 88 30.08 43.01 -10.16
N ILE A 89 30.60 41.86 -10.56
CA ILE A 89 30.95 41.58 -11.96
C ILE A 89 29.66 41.11 -12.66
N PRO A 90 29.23 41.78 -13.75
CA PRO A 90 28.09 41.33 -14.53
C PRO A 90 28.34 39.93 -15.11
N LEU A 91 27.42 39.01 -14.85
CA LEU A 91 27.47 37.64 -15.36
C LEU A 91 26.39 37.42 -16.43
N ASP A 92 26.69 36.53 -17.38
CA ASP A 92 25.71 36.01 -18.33
C ASP A 92 24.85 34.88 -17.70
N GLU A 93 23.94 34.31 -18.48
CA GLU A 93 23.05 33.21 -18.07
C GLU A 93 23.78 31.93 -17.63
N ASN A 94 25.06 31.77 -18.01
CA ASN A 94 25.90 30.64 -17.66
C ASN A 94 26.89 30.96 -16.53
N GLY A 95 26.80 32.16 -15.94
CA GLY A 95 27.65 32.58 -14.84
C GLY A 95 29.05 33.01 -15.26
N LYS A 96 29.25 33.31 -16.55
CA LYS A 96 30.52 33.85 -17.06
C LYS A 96 30.49 35.38 -17.06
N PRO A 97 31.63 36.05 -16.76
CA PRO A 97 31.70 37.49 -16.85
C PRO A 97 31.32 38.00 -18.25
N VAL A 98 30.54 39.08 -18.30
CA VAL A 98 30.13 39.72 -19.56
C VAL A 98 31.27 40.64 -20.04
N TYR A 99 32.11 40.10 -20.92
CA TYR A 99 33.21 40.84 -21.55
C TYR A 99 32.71 41.78 -22.65
N LYS A 100 33.39 42.93 -22.80
CA LYS A 100 33.21 43.88 -23.90
C LYS A 100 34.54 44.11 -24.61
N LEU A 101 34.50 44.41 -25.90
CA LEU A 101 35.69 44.80 -26.66
C LEU A 101 35.89 46.31 -26.51
N ASP A 102 37.05 46.72 -25.97
CA ASP A 102 37.43 48.11 -25.74
C ASP A 102 38.77 48.46 -26.38
N GLU A 103 39.07 49.76 -26.53
CA GLU A 103 40.35 50.27 -27.01
C GLU A 103 41.20 50.81 -25.84
N LYS A 104 42.39 50.24 -25.66
CA LYS A 104 43.42 50.75 -24.74
C LYS A 104 44.50 51.49 -25.54
N VAL A 105 44.94 52.66 -25.06
CA VAL A 105 46.10 53.37 -25.64
C VAL A 105 47.32 53.05 -24.80
N GLU A 106 48.29 52.37 -25.40
CA GLU A 106 49.56 52.03 -24.76
C GLU A 106 50.70 52.59 -25.61
N ASN A 107 51.56 53.42 -25.02
CA ASN A 107 52.67 54.10 -25.72
C ASN A 107 52.25 54.83 -27.01
N GLY A 108 51.03 55.39 -27.03
CA GLY A 108 50.47 56.10 -28.19
C GLY A 108 49.88 55.20 -29.29
N VAL A 109 49.91 53.87 -29.11
CA VAL A 109 49.28 52.89 -30.02
C VAL A 109 47.96 52.41 -29.43
N LYS A 110 46.89 52.44 -30.23
CA LYS A 110 45.61 51.85 -29.86
C LYS A 110 45.63 50.34 -30.04
N LYS A 111 45.25 49.59 -29.00
CA LYS A 111 45.07 48.14 -29.01
C LYS A 111 43.64 47.81 -28.61
N SER A 112 43.01 46.86 -29.31
CA SER A 112 41.71 46.33 -28.90
C SER A 112 41.92 45.20 -27.91
N VAL A 113 41.25 45.24 -26.77
CA VAL A 113 41.35 44.26 -25.67
C VAL A 113 39.97 43.99 -25.08
N TYR A 114 39.79 42.84 -24.43
CA TYR A 114 38.58 42.59 -23.66
C TYR A 114 38.61 43.33 -22.32
N SER A 115 37.46 43.82 -21.89
CA SER A 115 37.29 44.46 -20.60
C SER A 115 36.01 43.99 -19.89
N VAL A 116 35.99 44.15 -18.57
CA VAL A 116 34.79 44.02 -17.74
C VAL A 116 34.70 45.24 -16.84
N THR A 117 33.53 45.86 -16.79
CA THR A 117 33.24 46.93 -15.83
C THR A 117 32.30 46.39 -14.77
N THR A 118 32.67 46.54 -13.50
CA THR A 118 31.77 46.25 -12.39
C THR A 118 30.54 47.16 -12.46
N LYS A 119 29.48 46.74 -11.80
CA LYS A 119 28.32 47.59 -11.55
C LYS A 119 27.88 47.46 -10.10
N THR A 120 27.14 48.44 -9.63
CA THR A 120 26.37 48.31 -8.39
C THR A 120 25.15 47.42 -8.65
N ALA A 121 25.01 46.35 -7.87
CA ALA A 121 23.89 45.42 -7.97
C ALA A 121 22.57 46.13 -7.69
N THR A 122 21.61 45.98 -8.59
CA THR A 122 20.25 46.49 -8.42
C THR A 122 19.34 45.41 -7.84
N ARG A 123 18.15 45.78 -7.34
CA ARG A 123 17.12 44.81 -6.95
C ARG A 123 16.79 43.79 -8.05
N ALA A 124 16.76 44.22 -9.31
CA ALA A 124 16.50 43.34 -10.45
C ALA A 124 17.63 42.31 -10.63
N ASP A 125 18.89 42.70 -10.39
CA ASP A 125 20.02 41.77 -10.46
C ASP A 125 19.92 40.69 -9.38
N VAL A 126 19.49 41.03 -8.17
CA VAL A 126 19.33 40.07 -7.07
C VAL A 126 18.19 39.09 -7.34
N GLU A 127 17.05 39.59 -7.83
CA GLU A 127 15.84 38.78 -8.07
C GLU A 127 15.98 37.86 -9.30
N GLN A 128 16.74 38.26 -10.31
CA GLN A 128 16.84 37.52 -11.59
C GLN A 128 18.11 36.67 -11.71
N SER A 129 19.17 37.00 -10.97
CA SER A 129 20.41 36.23 -11.04
C SER A 129 20.30 34.94 -10.25
N ALA A 130 20.60 33.81 -10.91
CA ALA A 130 20.81 32.53 -10.24
C ALA A 130 22.00 32.55 -9.26
N TYR A 131 22.87 33.55 -9.36
CA TYR A 131 24.09 33.66 -8.56
C TYR A 131 23.95 34.63 -7.38
N SER A 132 22.79 35.28 -7.19
CA SER A 132 22.61 36.25 -6.11
C SER A 132 22.72 35.62 -4.72
N ARG A 133 22.42 34.32 -4.61
CA ARG A 133 22.56 33.53 -3.37
C ARG A 133 23.93 32.86 -3.23
N GLY A 134 24.71 32.83 -4.31
CA GLY A 134 25.97 32.10 -4.40
C GLY A 134 25.82 30.59 -4.16
N ILE A 135 26.94 29.90 -4.29
CA ILE A 135 27.03 28.46 -4.00
C ILE A 135 26.66 28.17 -2.55
N GLN A 136 26.99 29.07 -1.61
CA GLN A 136 26.67 28.88 -0.20
C GLN A 136 25.15 28.81 0.04
N GLY A 137 24.37 29.66 -0.62
CA GLY A 137 22.91 29.63 -0.49
C GLY A 137 22.30 28.34 -1.02
N ASP A 138 22.84 27.79 -2.11
CA ASP A 138 22.41 26.49 -2.65
C ASP A 138 22.77 25.33 -1.70
N ILE A 139 23.95 25.37 -1.08
CA ILE A 139 24.38 24.38 -0.08
C ILE A 139 23.47 24.42 1.14
N ASP A 140 23.09 25.60 1.62
CA ASP A 140 22.21 25.77 2.78
C ASP A 140 20.82 25.16 2.50
N ASP A 141 20.25 25.41 1.31
CA ASP A 141 18.98 24.80 0.90
C ASP A 141 19.08 23.27 0.81
N LEU A 142 20.15 22.75 0.21
CA LEU A 142 20.38 21.31 0.12
C LEU A 142 20.53 20.67 1.50
N TYR A 143 21.20 21.36 2.43
CA TYR A 143 21.36 20.89 3.80
C TYR A 143 20.02 20.80 4.53
N GLU A 144 19.18 21.83 4.41
CA GLU A 144 17.85 21.84 5.04
C GLU A 144 16.93 20.79 4.42
N ALA A 145 16.91 20.67 3.09
CA ALA A 145 16.15 19.63 2.40
C ALA A 145 16.60 18.21 2.79
N ASN A 146 17.91 18.01 2.94
CA ASN A 146 18.46 16.72 3.39
C ASN A 146 18.05 16.42 4.84
N LYS A 147 18.12 17.41 5.73
CA LYS A 147 17.67 17.27 7.12
C LYS A 147 16.19 16.93 7.22
N GLU A 148 15.33 17.57 6.43
CA GLU A 148 13.91 17.22 6.34
C GLU A 148 13.71 15.79 5.86
N ASN A 149 14.43 15.38 4.80
CA ASN A 149 14.36 14.00 4.29
C ASN A 149 14.81 12.97 5.33
N VAL A 150 15.88 13.25 6.08
CA VAL A 150 16.34 12.37 7.17
C VAL A 150 15.26 12.25 8.26
N ASN A 151 14.62 13.35 8.66
CA ASN A 151 13.53 13.30 9.63
C ASN A 151 12.34 12.46 9.13
N ARG A 152 11.94 12.63 7.86
CA ARG A 152 10.88 11.82 7.24
C ARG A 152 11.24 10.34 7.19
N LEU A 153 12.50 9.99 6.93
CA LEU A 153 12.98 8.61 6.95
C LEU A 153 12.90 8.01 8.35
N ILE A 154 13.24 8.78 9.39
CA ILE A 154 13.10 8.36 10.79
C ILE A 154 11.62 8.08 11.11
N GLU A 155 10.72 9.02 10.79
CA GLU A 155 9.27 8.84 11.02
C GLU A 155 8.70 7.62 10.28
N HIS A 156 9.16 7.39 9.05
CA HIS A 156 8.77 6.21 8.29
C HIS A 156 9.31 4.92 8.92
N GLY A 157 10.53 4.94 9.46
CA GLY A 157 11.10 3.85 10.24
C GLY A 157 10.22 3.47 11.43
N ASP A 158 9.81 4.45 12.24
CA ASP A 158 8.94 4.21 13.40
C ASP A 158 7.59 3.58 13.01
N LYS A 159 6.97 4.05 11.91
CA LYS A 159 5.73 3.48 11.38
C LYS A 159 5.92 2.05 10.88
N ILE A 160 7.07 1.74 10.27
CA ILE A 160 7.40 0.38 9.83
C ILE A 160 7.52 -0.55 11.04
N PHE A 161 8.20 -0.14 12.10
CA PHE A 161 8.30 -0.93 13.33
C PHE A 161 6.93 -1.18 13.98
N ALA A 162 6.07 -0.17 14.08
CA ALA A 162 4.71 -0.34 14.60
C ALA A 162 3.86 -1.31 13.75
N ASN A 163 4.02 -1.26 12.43
CA ASN A 163 3.37 -2.19 11.52
C ASN A 163 3.90 -3.62 11.69
N GLU A 164 5.21 -3.79 11.91
CA GLU A 164 5.82 -5.08 12.17
C GLU A 164 5.24 -5.73 13.44
N GLU A 165 5.12 -4.97 14.54
CA GLU A 165 4.49 -5.44 15.78
C GLU A 165 3.02 -5.86 15.55
N SER A 166 2.27 -5.07 14.78
CA SER A 166 0.87 -5.36 14.45
C SER A 166 0.73 -6.66 13.64
N VAL A 167 1.62 -6.89 12.68
CA VAL A 167 1.66 -8.12 11.89
C VAL A 167 2.02 -9.33 12.75
N GLN A 168 2.98 -9.19 13.68
CA GLN A 168 3.33 -10.26 14.62
C GLN A 168 2.15 -10.63 15.52
N TYR A 169 1.40 -9.64 16.03
CA TYR A 169 0.19 -9.88 16.81
C TYR A 169 -0.88 -10.63 16.01
N LEU A 170 -1.17 -10.17 14.79
CA LEU A 170 -2.14 -10.83 13.90
C LEU A 170 -1.72 -12.27 13.58
N ASN A 171 -0.42 -12.52 13.36
CA ASN A 171 0.07 -13.88 13.13
C ASN A 171 -0.19 -14.79 14.33
N LYS A 172 0.01 -14.31 15.57
CA LYS A 172 -0.28 -15.09 16.78
C LYS A 172 -1.77 -15.45 16.88
N GLU A 173 -2.66 -14.49 16.64
CA GLU A 173 -4.10 -14.73 16.65
C GLU A 173 -4.54 -15.71 15.55
N VAL A 174 -3.94 -15.62 14.36
CA VAL A 174 -4.19 -16.58 13.28
C VAL A 174 -3.73 -17.99 13.68
N GLN A 175 -2.57 -18.15 14.33
CA GLN A 175 -2.13 -19.46 14.82
C GLN A 175 -3.09 -20.03 15.87
N ASN A 176 -3.52 -19.22 16.84
CA ASN A 176 -4.52 -19.64 17.83
C ASN A 176 -5.83 -20.10 17.15
N ASN A 177 -6.28 -19.38 16.12
CA ASN A 177 -7.48 -19.75 15.37
C ASN A 177 -7.29 -21.06 14.58
N ILE A 178 -6.11 -21.28 14.01
CA ILE A 178 -5.77 -22.55 13.33
C ILE A 178 -5.84 -23.72 14.31
N GLU A 179 -5.27 -23.58 15.51
CA GLU A 179 -5.33 -24.58 16.57
C GLU A 179 -6.78 -24.91 16.97
N ASN A 180 -7.59 -23.87 17.25
CA ASN A 180 -9.00 -24.03 17.58
C ASN A 180 -9.80 -24.75 16.47
N ILE A 181 -9.54 -24.43 15.20
CA ILE A 181 -10.19 -25.08 14.06
C ILE A 181 -9.80 -26.56 13.98
N HIS A 182 -8.54 -26.91 14.24
CA HIS A 182 -8.10 -28.30 14.29
C HIS A 182 -8.79 -29.09 15.40
N GLU A 183 -8.94 -28.51 16.60
CA GLU A 183 -9.69 -29.14 17.70
C GLU A 183 -11.16 -29.38 17.34
N LEU A 184 -11.82 -28.38 16.74
CA LEU A 184 -13.21 -28.50 16.29
C LEU A 184 -13.36 -29.59 15.21
N ALA A 185 -12.42 -29.70 14.29
CA ALA A 185 -12.43 -30.75 13.26
C ALA A 185 -12.31 -32.15 13.89
N GLN A 186 -11.42 -32.32 14.88
CA GLN A 186 -11.30 -33.60 15.61
C GLN A 186 -12.59 -33.97 16.35
N GLN A 187 -13.23 -32.98 17.00
CA GLN A 187 -14.52 -33.20 17.65
C GLN A 187 -15.60 -33.60 16.64
N GLN A 188 -15.65 -32.96 15.48
CA GLN A 188 -16.59 -33.30 14.41
C GLN A 188 -16.40 -34.74 13.92
N ASP A 189 -15.17 -35.20 13.75
CA ASP A 189 -14.87 -36.58 13.36
C ASP A 189 -15.31 -37.58 14.43
N GLN A 190 -15.07 -37.27 15.72
CA GLN A 190 -15.55 -38.08 16.84
C GLN A 190 -17.07 -38.16 16.87
N HIS A 191 -17.77 -37.03 16.81
CA HIS A 191 -19.23 -37.00 16.78
C HIS A 191 -19.81 -37.77 15.59
N SER A 192 -19.16 -37.71 14.43
CA SER A 192 -19.55 -38.50 13.24
C SER A 192 -19.44 -40.01 13.49
N SER A 193 -18.39 -40.46 14.19
CA SER A 193 -18.22 -41.85 14.60
C SER A 193 -19.28 -42.30 15.62
N ASP A 194 -19.55 -41.45 16.61
CA ASP A 194 -20.55 -41.72 17.65
C ASP A 194 -21.95 -41.86 17.04
N ILE A 195 -22.31 -40.98 16.11
CA ILE A 195 -23.59 -41.04 15.38
C ILE A 195 -23.70 -42.35 14.58
N LYS A 196 -22.64 -42.78 13.90
CA LYS A 196 -22.64 -44.07 13.18
C LYS A 196 -22.84 -45.25 14.12
N THR A 197 -22.19 -45.21 15.28
CA THR A 197 -22.32 -46.24 16.31
C THR A 197 -23.73 -46.29 16.88
N LEU A 198 -24.29 -45.13 17.24
CA LEU A 198 -25.67 -45.03 17.73
C LEU A 198 -26.67 -45.54 16.70
N LYS A 199 -26.50 -45.18 15.42
CA LYS A 199 -27.35 -45.67 14.34
C LYS A 199 -27.32 -47.20 14.26
N LYS A 200 -26.13 -47.80 14.29
CA LYS A 200 -25.97 -49.26 14.26
C LYS A 200 -26.67 -49.92 15.45
N ASN A 201 -26.46 -49.41 16.67
CA ASN A 201 -27.08 -49.96 17.87
C ASN A 201 -28.61 -49.89 17.83
N VAL A 202 -29.15 -48.79 17.28
CA VAL A 202 -30.61 -48.65 17.08
C VAL A 202 -31.12 -49.64 16.04
N GLU A 203 -30.43 -49.80 14.91
CA GLU A 203 -30.79 -50.78 13.87
C GLU A 203 -30.78 -52.22 14.40
N GLU A 204 -29.74 -52.59 15.16
CA GLU A 204 -29.63 -53.91 15.80
C GLU A 204 -30.74 -54.13 16.84
N GLY A 205 -31.00 -53.15 17.72
CA GLY A 205 -32.05 -53.25 18.73
C GLY A 205 -33.46 -53.35 18.12
N LEU A 206 -33.73 -52.63 17.02
CA LEU A 206 -35.01 -52.75 16.31
C LEU A 206 -35.16 -54.10 15.61
N LEU A 207 -34.08 -54.65 15.06
CA LEU A 207 -34.09 -55.97 14.43
C LEU A 207 -34.34 -57.07 15.45
N GLU A 208 -33.66 -57.02 16.60
CA GLU A 208 -33.86 -57.96 17.71
C GLU A 208 -35.31 -57.91 18.22
N LEU A 209 -35.83 -56.71 18.47
CA LEU A 209 -37.22 -56.54 18.89
C LEU A 209 -38.21 -57.10 17.85
N SER A 210 -37.96 -56.86 16.56
CA SER A 210 -38.79 -57.42 15.49
C SER A 210 -38.74 -58.95 15.46
N GLY A 211 -37.57 -59.55 15.71
CA GLY A 211 -37.42 -61.01 15.83
C GLY A 211 -38.27 -61.57 16.95
N HIS A 212 -38.14 -61.03 18.17
CA HIS A 212 -38.93 -61.45 19.32
C HIS A 212 -40.45 -61.31 19.09
N LEU A 213 -40.89 -60.24 18.43
CA LEU A 213 -42.31 -60.05 18.11
C LEU A 213 -42.83 -61.07 17.08
N ILE A 214 -42.00 -61.48 16.11
CA ILE A 214 -42.33 -62.54 15.15
C ILE A 214 -42.47 -63.89 15.86
N ASP A 215 -41.53 -64.22 16.74
CA ASP A 215 -41.55 -65.47 17.50
C ASP A 215 -42.79 -65.53 18.40
N GLN A 216 -43.08 -64.46 19.15
CA GLN A 216 -44.29 -64.35 19.96
C GLN A 216 -45.56 -64.50 19.14
N LYS A 217 -45.62 -63.91 17.94
CA LYS A 217 -46.77 -64.05 17.04
C LYS A 217 -46.91 -65.50 16.56
N ALA A 218 -45.82 -66.20 16.28
CA ALA A 218 -45.84 -67.60 15.87
C ALA A 218 -46.36 -68.51 16.98
N ASP A 219 -45.87 -68.32 18.22
CA ASP A 219 -46.32 -69.06 19.40
C ASP A 219 -47.82 -68.83 19.66
N LEU A 220 -48.27 -67.57 19.68
CA LEU A 220 -49.70 -67.25 19.83
C LEU A 220 -50.56 -67.88 18.72
N THR A 221 -50.07 -67.92 17.48
CA THR A 221 -50.78 -68.56 16.36
C THR A 221 -50.93 -70.07 16.59
N LYS A 222 -49.89 -70.73 17.12
CA LYS A 222 -49.92 -72.16 17.44
C LYS A 222 -50.89 -72.46 18.60
N ASP A 223 -50.86 -71.63 19.64
CA ASP A 223 -51.74 -71.76 20.80
C ASP A 223 -53.20 -71.59 20.38
N ILE A 224 -53.51 -70.58 19.55
CA ILE A 224 -54.86 -70.36 19.01
C ILE A 224 -55.35 -71.58 18.23
N LYS A 225 -54.55 -72.12 17.29
CA LYS A 225 -54.94 -73.32 16.53
C LYS A 225 -55.18 -74.53 17.42
N THR A 226 -54.38 -74.69 18.47
CA THR A 226 -54.54 -75.78 19.44
C THR A 226 -55.85 -75.63 20.20
N LEU A 227 -56.18 -74.42 20.64
CA LEU A 227 -57.45 -74.12 21.29
C LEU A 227 -58.64 -74.35 20.35
N GLU A 228 -58.54 -73.91 19.09
CA GLU A 228 -59.57 -74.15 18.06
C GLU A 228 -59.83 -75.65 17.87
N SER A 229 -58.78 -76.46 17.70
CA SER A 229 -58.90 -77.93 17.56
C SER A 229 -59.54 -78.58 18.77
N ASN A 230 -59.13 -78.21 19.99
CA ASN A 230 -59.69 -78.77 21.22
C ASN A 230 -61.17 -78.42 21.39
N VAL A 231 -61.55 -77.19 21.01
CA VAL A 231 -62.96 -76.75 21.03
C VAL A 231 -63.77 -77.51 19.97
N GLU A 232 -63.25 -77.68 18.76
CA GLU A 232 -63.91 -78.43 17.69
C GLU A 232 -64.13 -79.90 18.08
N GLU A 233 -63.10 -80.57 18.60
CA GLU A 233 -63.19 -81.95 19.09
C GLU A 233 -64.22 -82.08 20.23
N GLY A 234 -64.17 -81.18 21.21
CA GLY A 234 -65.11 -81.16 22.32
C GLY A 234 -66.56 -80.92 21.90
N LEU A 235 -66.79 -80.05 20.89
CA LEU A 235 -68.12 -79.83 20.32
C LEU A 235 -68.61 -81.02 19.51
N LEU A 236 -67.71 -81.70 18.79
CA LEU A 236 -68.04 -82.91 18.03
C LEU A 236 -68.43 -84.07 18.94
N ASP A 237 -67.66 -84.33 20.01
CA ASP A 237 -67.99 -85.35 21.02
C ASP A 237 -69.35 -85.07 21.67
N LEU A 238 -69.59 -83.82 22.08
CA LEU A 238 -70.88 -83.41 22.65
C LEU A 238 -72.01 -83.61 21.65
N SER A 239 -71.82 -83.25 20.38
CA SER A 239 -72.80 -83.47 19.33
C SER A 239 -73.09 -84.96 19.12
N GLY A 240 -72.07 -85.82 19.15
CA GLY A 240 -72.24 -87.28 19.06
C GLY A 240 -73.09 -87.82 20.20
N ARG A 241 -72.75 -87.46 21.45
CA ARG A 241 -73.52 -87.87 22.63
C ARG A 241 -74.96 -87.37 22.60
N LEU A 242 -75.20 -86.16 22.10
CA LEU A 242 -76.56 -85.61 21.94
C LEU A 242 -77.37 -86.38 20.88
N LEU A 243 -76.73 -86.86 19.80
CA LEU A 243 -77.37 -87.71 18.79
C LEU A 243 -77.76 -89.07 19.36
N ASP A 244 -76.86 -89.70 20.13
CA ASP A 244 -77.13 -90.97 20.81
C ASP A 244 -78.30 -90.83 21.78
N GLN A 245 -78.28 -89.78 22.62
CA GLN A 245 -79.39 -89.47 23.52
C GLN A 245 -80.71 -89.24 22.78
N LYS A 246 -80.67 -88.58 21.62
CA LYS A 246 -81.85 -88.37 20.78
C LYS A 246 -82.39 -89.69 20.22
N ALA A 247 -81.52 -90.62 19.83
CA ALA A 247 -81.90 -91.94 19.37
C ALA A 247 -82.53 -92.79 20.49
N ASP A 248 -81.92 -92.80 21.68
CA ASP A 248 -82.45 -93.48 22.86
C ASP A 248 -83.84 -92.97 23.24
N ILE A 249 -84.05 -91.64 23.20
CA ILE A 249 -85.36 -91.03 23.44
C ILE A 249 -86.39 -91.48 22.40
N ALA A 250 -86.03 -91.51 21.11
CA ALA A 250 -86.93 -91.96 20.04
C ALA A 250 -87.31 -93.44 20.21
N GLN A 251 -86.36 -94.30 20.57
CA GLN A 251 -86.63 -95.71 20.87
C GLN A 251 -87.56 -95.87 22.08
N ASN A 252 -87.31 -95.12 23.15
CA ASN A 252 -88.17 -95.13 24.32
C ASN A 252 -89.59 -94.66 23.99
N GLN A 253 -89.75 -93.64 23.13
CA GLN A 253 -91.05 -93.18 22.64
C GLN A 253 -91.79 -94.28 21.87
N ALA A 254 -91.12 -95.02 20.98
CA ALA A 254 -91.71 -96.14 20.25
C ALA A 254 -92.16 -97.26 21.19
N ASN A 255 -91.30 -97.66 22.14
CA ASN A 255 -91.63 -98.68 23.14
C ASN A 255 -92.85 -98.29 24.00
N ILE A 256 -92.98 -97.01 24.38
CA ILE A 256 -94.15 -96.50 25.11
C ILE A 256 -95.41 -96.58 24.26
N GLN A 257 -95.34 -96.26 22.97
CA GLN A 257 -96.48 -96.38 22.04
C GLN A 257 -96.90 -97.84 21.88
N ASP A 258 -95.96 -98.77 21.72
CA ASP A 258 -96.24 -100.20 21.63
C ASP A 258 -96.89 -100.74 22.91
N LEU A 259 -96.42 -100.31 24.09
CA LEU A 259 -97.03 -100.66 25.38
C LEU A 259 -98.45 -100.07 25.53
N ALA A 260 -98.68 -98.84 25.08
CA ALA A 260 -100.01 -98.23 25.09
C ALA A 260 -100.97 -99.02 24.18
N ALA A 261 -100.55 -99.40 22.97
CA ALA A 261 -101.34 -100.22 22.05
C ALA A 261 -101.63 -101.62 22.62
N TYR A 262 -100.65 -102.23 23.31
CA TYR A 262 -100.85 -103.51 24.00
C TYR A 262 -101.92 -103.41 25.12
N ASN A 263 -101.87 -102.34 25.92
CA ASN A 263 -102.86 -102.08 26.97
C ASN A 263 -104.26 -101.80 26.39
N GLU A 264 -104.37 -101.05 25.29
CA GLU A 264 -105.66 -100.83 24.60
C GLU A 264 -106.27 -102.14 24.07
N LEU A 265 -105.45 -103.04 23.52
CA LEU A 265 -105.91 -104.39 23.15
C LEU A 265 -106.36 -105.19 24.37
N GLN A 266 -105.60 -105.15 25.47
CA GLN A 266 -105.97 -105.84 26.71
C GLN A 266 -107.29 -105.33 27.29
N ASP A 267 -107.50 -104.01 27.32
CA ASP A 267 -108.75 -103.38 27.77
C ASP A 267 -109.92 -103.71 26.85
N ALA A 268 -109.68 -103.86 25.53
CA ALA A 268 -110.69 -104.32 24.59
C ALA A 268 -111.09 -105.80 24.79
N TYR A 269 -110.18 -106.66 25.25
CA TYR A 269 -110.47 -108.05 25.62
C TYR A 269 -111.08 -108.22 27.03
N ALA A 270 -111.03 -107.18 27.87
CA ALA A 270 -111.53 -107.19 29.25
C ALA A 270 -112.96 -106.63 29.43
N LYS A 271 -113.64 -106.24 28.34
CA LYS A 271 -115.06 -105.83 28.29
C LYS A 271 -115.93 -106.93 27.67
#